data_AF-A0A1L8DT38-F1
#
_entry.id   AF-A0A1L8DT38-F1
#
_cell.length_a   1.000
_cell.length_b   1.000
_cell.length_c   1.000
_cell.angle_alpha   90.00
_cell.angle_beta   90.00
_cell.angle_gamma   90.00
#
_symmetry.space_group_name_H-M   'P 1'
#
loop_
_entity.id
_entity.type
_entity.pdbx_description
1 polymer ?
#
loop_
_entity_poly.entity_id
_entity_poly.type
_entity_poly.pdbx_seq_one_letter_code
_entity_poly.pdbx_strand_id
1 'polypeptide(L)'
;MSNFLPFLGVIVCVGAMLTFLIKAAIILRVQGDGGDAIRATAVSNTHASSRMQVPRLKMTRVHIPFTFRLLESVNTSYEEVCLAVSSQVKYTLQAFWAVSIRELHMSLWRPWSELREAAYMRDRGIVDVQHYQHLAVDIRNKSPHSEEVITLKSPNSPLALGAPPRLSYPLVIFLIRKFEKDEILHPDETVILVNVVHLRDPVCPLPTSVLAQYLKQSSGQLSCLKQLYLATGDPFSSDETTTPMQTGSLSLAEPVACAGNGGPILCSDGPQMEQLCVVCHYFPLSRALLPCRHTCICAVCFSKLERCPMCRAPITSYFCIRSEEYLPPNHTESRPAKTKGNVHWLDALNDRLTDFLGFR
;
A
#
# COMPACT_ATOMS: atom_id res chain seq x y z
N MET A 1 46.76 -50.21 -17.84
CA MET A 1 45.90 -49.01 -17.91
C MET A 1 45.09 -48.87 -16.63
N SER A 2 45.71 -48.42 -15.53
CA SER A 2 45.02 -48.38 -14.21
C SER A 2 45.10 -47.04 -13.47
N ASN A 3 45.82 -46.03 -14.01
CA ASN A 3 46.08 -44.78 -13.28
C ASN A 3 45.33 -43.55 -13.83
N PHE A 4 44.49 -43.70 -14.85
CA PHE A 4 43.77 -42.57 -15.46
C PHE A 4 42.53 -42.14 -14.66
N LEU A 5 41.84 -43.08 -14.00
CA LEU A 5 40.65 -42.78 -13.19
C LEU A 5 40.93 -41.84 -12.00
N PRO A 6 41.94 -42.09 -11.14
CA PRO A 6 42.21 -41.19 -10.02
C PRO A 6 42.71 -39.82 -10.50
N PHE A 7 43.44 -39.78 -11.61
CA PHE A 7 43.92 -38.53 -12.20
C PHE A 7 42.75 -37.67 -12.72
N LEU A 8 41.76 -38.28 -13.37
CA LEU A 8 40.55 -37.59 -13.82
C LEU A 8 39.72 -37.09 -12.63
N GLY A 9 39.63 -37.89 -11.55
CA GLY A 9 38.96 -37.48 -10.31
C GLY A 9 39.60 -36.26 -9.65
N VAL A 10 40.93 -36.21 -9.59
CA VAL A 10 41.66 -35.05 -9.05
C VAL A 10 41.42 -33.80 -9.91
N ILE A 11 41.42 -33.93 -11.24
CA ILE A 11 41.14 -32.80 -12.15
C ILE A 11 39.73 -32.26 -11.94
N VAL A 12 38.73 -33.14 -11.80
CA VAL A 12 37.33 -32.74 -11.55
C VAL A 12 37.20 -32.04 -10.19
N CYS A 13 37.83 -32.56 -9.14
CA CYS A 13 37.81 -31.95 -7.82
C CYS A 13 38.50 -30.57 -7.82
N VAL A 14 39.65 -30.44 -8.47
CA VAL A 14 40.36 -29.16 -8.60
C VAL A 14 39.51 -28.16 -9.40
N GLY A 15 38.87 -28.60 -10.48
CA GLY A 15 37.94 -27.77 -11.27
C GLY A 15 36.72 -27.30 -10.46
N ALA A 16 36.12 -28.19 -9.66
CA ALA A 16 35.01 -27.84 -8.78
C ALA A 16 35.42 -26.82 -7.70
N MET A 17 36.60 -26.99 -7.10
CA MET A 17 37.13 -26.03 -6.13
C MET A 17 37.43 -24.68 -6.78
N LEU A 18 37.99 -24.66 -8.00
CA LEU A 18 38.29 -23.42 -8.71
C LEU A 18 37.01 -22.66 -9.08
N THR A 19 35.98 -23.37 -9.56
CA THR A 19 34.68 -22.75 -9.88
C THR A 19 33.96 -22.24 -8.63
N PHE A 20 34.07 -22.93 -7.50
CA PHE A 20 33.57 -22.45 -6.21
C PHE A 20 34.30 -21.18 -5.76
N LEU A 21 35.64 -21.15 -5.86
CA LEU A 21 36.44 -19.97 -5.52
C LEU A 21 36.17 -18.78 -6.44
N ILE A 22 35.96 -19.01 -7.74
CA ILE A 22 35.57 -17.97 -8.70
C ILE A 22 34.18 -17.43 -8.36
N LYS A 23 33.21 -18.29 -8.04
CA LYS A 23 31.88 -17.83 -7.61
C LYS A 23 31.93 -17.08 -6.28
N ALA A 24 32.71 -17.54 -5.31
CA ALA A 24 32.93 -16.83 -4.06
C ALA A 24 33.62 -15.47 -4.27
N ALA A 25 34.62 -15.40 -5.16
CA ALA A 25 35.28 -14.15 -5.53
C ALA A 25 34.35 -13.19 -6.28
N ILE A 26 33.44 -13.68 -7.13
CA ILE A 26 32.43 -12.87 -7.79
C ILE A 26 31.40 -12.36 -6.76
N ILE A 27 30.96 -13.19 -5.82
CA ILE A 27 30.03 -12.75 -4.75
C ILE A 27 30.70 -11.71 -3.84
N LEU A 28 31.97 -11.92 -3.48
CA LEU A 28 32.76 -10.95 -2.71
C LEU A 28 33.07 -9.68 -3.51
N ARG A 29 33.26 -9.76 -4.84
CA ARG A 29 33.37 -8.57 -5.70
C ARG A 29 32.04 -7.87 -5.93
N VAL A 30 30.91 -8.58 -6.01
CA VAL A 30 29.57 -7.98 -6.07
C VAL A 30 29.22 -7.29 -4.74
N GLN A 31 29.78 -7.76 -3.62
CA GLN A 31 29.71 -7.05 -2.34
C GLN A 31 30.77 -5.94 -2.20
N GLY A 32 31.90 -6.04 -2.90
CA GLY A 32 32.98 -5.04 -2.91
C GLY A 32 32.77 -3.86 -3.87
N ASP A 33 32.02 -4.06 -4.96
CA ASP A 33 31.68 -3.01 -5.93
C ASP A 33 30.52 -2.10 -5.44
N GLY A 34 29.96 -2.42 -4.26
CA GLY A 34 29.17 -1.48 -3.45
C GLY A 34 30.01 -0.72 -2.40
N GLY A 35 31.31 -0.98 -2.30
CA GLY A 35 32.21 -0.47 -1.26
C GLY A 35 33.37 0.42 -1.74
N ASP A 36 33.71 0.39 -3.03
CA ASP A 36 34.90 1.09 -3.59
C ASP A 36 34.63 2.52 -4.10
N ALA A 37 33.76 3.26 -3.41
CA ALA A 37 33.78 4.74 -3.45
C ALA A 37 34.49 5.36 -2.23
N ILE A 38 35.05 4.56 -1.31
CA ILE A 38 35.61 5.07 -0.04
C ILE A 38 36.97 4.45 0.27
N ARG A 39 38.01 4.68 -0.57
CA ARG A 39 39.40 4.69 -0.05
C ARG A 39 40.47 5.29 -0.97
N ALA A 40 40.33 6.56 -1.34
CA ALA A 40 41.50 7.33 -1.76
C ALA A 40 41.33 8.82 -1.44
N THR A 41 41.59 9.17 -0.17
CA THR A 41 42.31 10.39 0.27
C THR A 41 42.17 10.50 1.78
N ALA A 42 43.13 9.90 2.49
CA ALA A 42 43.42 10.35 3.84
C ALA A 42 44.20 11.67 3.73
N VAL A 43 43.99 12.54 4.72
CA VAL A 43 44.65 13.82 4.98
C VAL A 43 44.00 15.06 4.34
N SER A 44 42.84 15.45 4.86
CA SER A 44 42.68 16.78 5.47
C SER A 44 41.40 16.85 6.31
N ASN A 45 41.53 17.49 7.47
CA ASN A 45 40.51 17.69 8.48
C ASN A 45 39.19 18.21 7.88
N THR A 46 38.07 17.54 8.17
CA THR A 46 36.81 18.16 8.65
C THR A 46 35.82 17.07 9.07
N HIS A 47 35.22 17.24 10.25
CA HIS A 47 34.15 16.41 10.77
C HIS A 47 32.87 16.55 9.91
N ALA A 48 32.70 15.70 8.90
CA ALA A 48 31.44 15.56 8.18
C ALA A 48 30.72 14.27 8.63
N SER A 49 30.08 14.32 9.80
CA SER A 49 29.06 13.33 10.14
C SER A 49 27.82 13.64 9.31
N SER A 50 27.71 13.04 8.11
CA SER A 50 26.54 13.14 7.25
C SER A 50 25.33 12.49 7.95
N ARG A 51 24.57 13.29 8.71
CA ARG A 51 23.20 12.92 9.09
C ARG A 51 22.44 12.69 7.80
N MET A 52 22.13 11.43 7.50
CA MET A 52 21.28 11.02 6.38
C MET A 52 20.03 11.90 6.39
N GLN A 53 19.91 12.81 5.43
CA GLN A 53 18.68 13.58 5.27
C GLN A 53 17.60 12.59 4.93
N VAL A 54 16.50 12.62 5.70
CA VAL A 54 15.32 11.79 5.42
C VAL A 54 14.90 12.06 3.97
N PRO A 55 14.99 11.06 3.07
CA PRO A 55 14.72 11.28 1.66
C PRO A 55 13.26 11.70 1.42
N ARG A 56 13.10 12.70 0.56
CA ARG A 56 11.80 13.12 0.04
C ARG A 56 11.46 12.24 -1.16
N LEU A 57 10.36 11.51 -1.07
CA LEU A 57 9.79 10.79 -2.20
C LEU A 57 8.93 11.74 -3.04
N LYS A 58 9.04 11.61 -4.36
CA LYS A 58 8.17 12.31 -5.31
C LYS A 58 6.83 11.58 -5.36
N MET A 59 5.75 12.29 -5.02
CA MET A 59 4.40 11.76 -5.18
C MET A 59 4.00 11.88 -6.65
N THR A 60 3.52 10.77 -7.24
CA THR A 60 2.90 10.77 -8.56
C THR A 60 1.39 10.70 -8.37
N ARG A 61 0.67 11.65 -8.98
CA ARG A 61 -0.79 11.63 -8.98
C ARG A 61 -1.25 10.58 -9.97
N VAL A 62 -1.98 9.58 -9.49
CA VAL A 62 -2.62 8.57 -10.34
C VAL A 62 -4.13 8.80 -10.31
N HIS A 63 -4.74 8.89 -11.49
CA HIS A 63 -6.19 8.98 -11.62
C HIS A 63 -6.80 7.58 -11.54
N ILE A 64 -7.76 7.40 -10.62
CA ILE A 64 -8.51 6.17 -10.44
C ILE A 64 -9.93 6.46 -10.92
N PRO A 65 -10.38 5.87 -12.04
CA PRO A 65 -11.70 6.16 -12.61
C PRO A 65 -12.84 5.41 -11.90
N PHE A 66 -12.52 4.64 -10.86
CA PHE A 66 -13.44 3.78 -10.13
C PHE A 66 -13.53 4.19 -8.67
N THR A 67 -14.71 4.03 -8.07
CA THR A 67 -14.85 3.97 -6.62
C THR A 67 -15.51 2.67 -6.21
N PHE A 68 -15.11 2.13 -5.07
CA PHE A 68 -15.70 0.97 -4.46
C PHE A 68 -15.93 1.25 -2.98
N ARG A 69 -17.14 0.98 -2.50
CA ARG A 69 -17.48 1.03 -1.08
C ARG A 69 -18.27 -0.21 -0.70
N LEU A 70 -17.89 -0.81 0.42
CA LEU A 70 -18.68 -1.84 1.05
C LEU A 70 -19.80 -1.15 1.83
N LEU A 71 -21.04 -1.55 1.61
CA LEU A 71 -22.17 -1.01 2.35
C LEU A 71 -22.44 -1.90 3.56
N GLU A 72 -22.70 -1.28 4.70
CA GLU A 72 -23.09 -2.01 5.89
C GLU A 72 -24.49 -2.60 5.66
N SER A 73 -24.60 -3.92 5.73
CA SER A 73 -25.89 -4.59 5.67
C SER A 73 -26.58 -4.41 7.02
N VAL A 74 -27.80 -3.87 7.00
CA VAL A 74 -28.66 -3.75 8.19
C VAL A 74 -28.97 -5.13 8.79
N ASN A 75 -28.93 -6.18 7.96
CA ASN A 75 -29.06 -7.56 8.38
C ASN A 75 -27.67 -8.21 8.48
N THR A 76 -27.31 -8.59 9.70
CA THR A 76 -26.03 -9.20 10.09
C THR A 76 -25.79 -10.61 9.53
N SER A 77 -26.60 -11.08 8.57
CA SER A 77 -26.44 -12.40 7.96
C SER A 77 -25.42 -12.34 6.83
N TYR A 78 -24.58 -13.37 6.74
CA TYR A 78 -23.64 -13.62 5.65
C TYR A 78 -24.31 -13.77 4.27
N GLU A 79 -25.64 -13.73 4.21
CA GLU A 79 -26.43 -14.08 3.02
C GLU A 79 -26.30 -13.08 1.88
N GLU A 80 -26.10 -11.80 2.18
CA GLU A 80 -26.03 -10.75 1.17
C GLU A 80 -24.92 -9.74 1.48
N VAL A 81 -24.13 -9.42 0.46
CA VAL A 81 -23.08 -8.39 0.51
C VAL A 81 -23.45 -7.28 -0.46
N CYS A 82 -23.72 -6.09 0.08
CA CYS A 82 -24.04 -4.91 -0.69
C CYS A 82 -22.78 -4.06 -0.92
N LEU A 83 -22.57 -3.61 -2.15
CA LEU A 83 -21.45 -2.75 -2.53
C LEU A 83 -21.95 -1.60 -3.41
N ALA A 84 -21.39 -0.42 -3.18
CA ALA A 84 -21.59 0.75 -4.03
C ALA A 84 -20.37 0.95 -4.93
N VAL A 85 -20.61 1.07 -6.22
CA VAL A 85 -19.59 1.30 -7.25
C VAL A 85 -19.90 2.60 -7.97
N SER A 86 -18.87 3.34 -8.36
CA SER A 86 -19.00 4.37 -9.39
C SER A 86 -17.90 4.19 -10.43
N SER A 87 -18.16 4.68 -11.65
CA SER A 87 -17.17 4.65 -12.72
C SER A 87 -17.29 5.86 -13.63
N GLN A 88 -16.15 6.46 -13.95
CA GLN A 88 -16.01 7.52 -14.95
C GLN A 88 -15.80 6.96 -16.37
N VAL A 89 -15.56 5.65 -16.50
CA VAL A 89 -15.25 4.96 -17.76
C VAL A 89 -16.15 3.74 -17.96
N LYS A 90 -16.24 3.23 -19.20
CA LYS A 90 -16.89 1.93 -19.44
C LYS A 90 -16.10 0.83 -18.75
N TYR A 91 -16.77 -0.16 -18.17
CA TYR A 91 -16.08 -1.19 -17.39
C TYR A 91 -16.82 -2.54 -17.35
N THR A 92 -16.11 -3.54 -16.85
CA THR A 92 -16.60 -4.86 -16.49
C THR A 92 -16.41 -5.05 -14.99
N LEU A 93 -17.40 -5.62 -14.31
CA LEU A 93 -17.30 -6.01 -12.90
C LEU A 93 -17.31 -7.53 -12.80
N GLN A 94 -16.27 -8.10 -12.19
CA GLN A 94 -16.21 -9.53 -11.87
C GLN A 94 -16.00 -9.71 -10.38
N ALA A 95 -16.83 -10.52 -9.74
CA ALA A 95 -16.65 -10.87 -8.34
C ALA A 95 -16.61 -12.39 -8.16
N PHE A 96 -15.72 -12.85 -7.28
CA PHE A 96 -15.43 -14.26 -7.07
C PHE A 96 -15.41 -14.59 -5.58
N TRP A 97 -15.99 -15.74 -5.24
CA TRP A 97 -16.02 -16.29 -3.90
C TRP A 97 -14.89 -17.29 -3.66
N ALA A 98 -14.27 -17.23 -2.47
CA ALA A 98 -13.20 -18.11 -2.01
C ALA A 98 -12.03 -18.21 -3.00
N VAL A 99 -11.37 -17.08 -3.27
CA VAL A 99 -10.25 -16.98 -4.20
C VAL A 99 -8.93 -17.32 -3.51
N SER A 100 -8.14 -18.23 -4.09
CA SER A 100 -6.80 -18.55 -3.58
C SER A 100 -5.93 -17.30 -3.47
N ILE A 101 -5.42 -17.03 -2.26
CA ILE A 101 -4.58 -15.86 -1.98
C ILE A 101 -3.32 -15.91 -2.85
N ARG A 102 -2.62 -17.05 -2.86
CA ARG A 102 -1.39 -17.24 -3.62
C ARG A 102 -1.61 -16.96 -5.10
N GLU A 103 -2.64 -17.58 -5.69
CA GLU A 103 -2.88 -17.51 -7.13
C GLU A 103 -3.42 -16.14 -7.56
N LEU A 104 -4.22 -15.48 -6.71
CA LEU A 104 -4.60 -14.08 -6.92
C LEU A 104 -3.36 -13.20 -7.06
N HIS A 105 -2.47 -13.24 -6.06
CA HIS A 105 -1.29 -12.39 -6.06
C HIS A 105 -0.39 -12.70 -7.27
N MET A 106 -0.13 -13.98 -7.57
CA MET A 106 0.63 -14.38 -8.75
C MET A 106 0.01 -13.87 -10.06
N SER A 107 -1.32 -13.92 -10.18
CA SER A 107 -2.05 -13.41 -11.35
C SER A 107 -1.94 -11.89 -11.49
N LEU A 108 -2.08 -11.14 -10.39
CA LEU A 108 -2.01 -9.67 -10.40
C LEU A 108 -0.64 -9.13 -10.85
N TRP A 109 0.44 -9.90 -10.70
CA TRP A 109 1.78 -9.54 -11.17
C TRP A 109 1.98 -9.76 -12.68
N ARG A 110 1.09 -10.48 -13.37
CA ARG A 110 1.20 -10.68 -14.82
C ARG A 110 1.08 -9.37 -15.61
N PRO A 111 1.64 -9.30 -16.83
CA PRO A 111 1.45 -8.15 -17.71
C PRO A 111 -0.02 -7.85 -17.96
N TRP A 112 -0.36 -6.56 -18.12
CA TRP A 112 -1.74 -6.16 -18.39
C TRP A 112 -2.28 -6.79 -19.68
N SER A 113 -1.45 -6.94 -20.73
CA SER A 113 -1.85 -7.58 -21.98
C SER A 113 -2.44 -8.98 -21.78
N GLU A 114 -1.81 -9.82 -20.96
CA GLU A 114 -2.28 -11.18 -20.67
C GLU A 114 -3.58 -11.18 -19.85
N LEU A 115 -3.64 -10.35 -18.80
CA LEU A 115 -4.83 -10.23 -17.96
C LEU A 115 -6.02 -9.68 -18.75
N ARG A 116 -5.77 -8.76 -19.68
CA ARG A 116 -6.78 -8.18 -20.55
C ARG A 116 -7.48 -9.24 -21.39
N GLU A 117 -6.72 -10.09 -22.07
CA GLU A 117 -7.31 -11.14 -22.91
C GLU A 117 -8.16 -12.10 -22.06
N ALA A 118 -7.65 -12.53 -20.90
CA ALA A 118 -8.41 -13.37 -19.96
C ALA A 118 -9.68 -12.67 -19.45
N ALA A 119 -9.58 -11.38 -19.16
CA ALA A 119 -10.69 -10.58 -18.67
C ALA A 119 -11.79 -10.37 -19.72
N TYR A 120 -11.52 -10.42 -21.04
CA TYR A 120 -12.53 -10.17 -22.08
C TYR A 120 -13.06 -11.40 -22.79
N MET A 121 -12.45 -12.57 -22.59
CA MET A 121 -13.01 -13.81 -23.12
C MET A 121 -14.36 -14.11 -22.47
N ARG A 122 -15.36 -14.45 -23.30
CA ARG A 122 -16.75 -14.67 -22.85
C ARG A 122 -16.88 -15.87 -21.91
N ASP A 123 -16.07 -16.90 -22.14
CA ASP A 123 -16.14 -18.17 -21.42
C ASP A 123 -15.14 -18.23 -20.25
N ARG A 124 -14.39 -17.16 -19.97
CA ARG A 124 -13.37 -17.11 -18.92
C ARG A 124 -13.47 -15.81 -18.09
N GLY A 125 -13.16 -15.93 -16.81
CA GLY A 125 -12.97 -14.79 -15.92
C GLY A 125 -11.50 -14.35 -15.87
N ILE A 126 -11.22 -13.19 -15.27
CA ILE A 126 -9.85 -12.74 -14.98
C ILE A 126 -9.11 -13.67 -14.01
N VAL A 127 -9.85 -14.40 -13.17
CA VAL A 127 -9.34 -15.46 -12.30
C VAL A 127 -9.67 -16.81 -12.93
N ASP A 128 -8.70 -17.71 -12.99
CA ASP A 128 -8.89 -19.07 -13.49
C ASP A 128 -9.90 -19.83 -12.61
N VAL A 129 -10.74 -20.67 -13.24
CA VAL A 129 -11.77 -21.48 -12.57
C VAL A 129 -11.19 -22.41 -11.50
N GLN A 130 -9.91 -22.78 -11.60
CA GLN A 130 -9.24 -23.62 -10.60
C GLN A 130 -8.86 -22.86 -9.32
N HIS A 131 -9.00 -21.53 -9.31
CA HIS A 131 -8.47 -20.66 -8.25
C HIS A 131 -9.55 -19.92 -7.46
N TYR A 132 -10.83 -20.21 -7.72
CA TYR A 132 -11.97 -19.75 -6.93
C TYR A 132 -13.02 -20.85 -6.80
N GLN A 133 -13.96 -20.75 -5.85
CA GLN A 133 -15.02 -21.76 -5.68
C GLN A 133 -16.30 -21.41 -6.45
N HIS A 134 -16.74 -20.15 -6.37
CA HIS A 134 -17.95 -19.71 -7.07
C HIS A 134 -17.76 -18.34 -7.72
N LEU A 135 -18.30 -18.16 -8.93
CA LEU A 135 -18.44 -16.85 -9.55
C LEU A 135 -19.64 -16.14 -8.89
N ALA A 136 -19.40 -14.98 -8.26
CA ALA A 136 -20.44 -14.22 -7.60
C ALA A 136 -21.27 -13.41 -8.60
N VAL A 137 -20.59 -12.67 -9.48
CA VAL A 137 -21.23 -11.93 -10.56
C VAL A 137 -20.21 -11.65 -11.67
N ASP A 138 -20.69 -11.57 -12.90
CA ASP A 138 -19.93 -11.14 -14.07
C ASP A 138 -20.75 -10.18 -14.92
N ILE A 139 -20.60 -8.88 -14.65
CA ILE A 139 -21.35 -7.82 -15.31
C ILE A 139 -20.46 -7.17 -16.37
N ARG A 140 -20.81 -7.38 -17.64
CA ARG A 140 -20.04 -6.88 -18.78
C ARG A 140 -20.60 -5.56 -19.29
N ASN A 141 -19.71 -4.70 -19.80
CA ASN A 141 -20.07 -3.54 -20.62
C ASN A 141 -20.91 -2.46 -19.90
N LYS A 142 -20.65 -2.23 -18.61
CA LYS A 142 -21.28 -1.14 -17.87
C LYS A 142 -20.81 0.22 -18.41
N SER A 143 -21.76 1.13 -18.61
CA SER A 143 -21.49 2.53 -18.93
C SER A 143 -21.00 3.28 -17.68
N PRO A 144 -20.36 4.46 -17.84
CA PRO A 144 -20.08 5.35 -16.71
C PRO A 144 -21.36 5.70 -15.93
N HIS A 145 -21.23 5.86 -14.61
CA HIS A 145 -22.32 6.26 -13.71
C HIS A 145 -21.75 6.86 -12.42
N SER A 146 -22.54 7.72 -11.76
CA SER A 146 -22.17 8.39 -10.51
C SER A 146 -22.17 7.46 -9.31
N GLU A 147 -23.11 6.52 -9.24
CA GLU A 147 -23.20 5.50 -8.20
C GLU A 147 -24.17 4.39 -8.63
N GLU A 148 -23.85 3.15 -8.30
CA GLU A 148 -24.73 2.00 -8.45
C GLU A 148 -24.52 1.04 -7.27
N VAL A 149 -25.62 0.54 -6.71
CA VAL A 149 -25.59 -0.46 -5.64
C VAL A 149 -25.79 -1.85 -6.24
N ILE A 150 -24.91 -2.77 -5.88
CA ILE A 150 -24.92 -4.15 -6.32
C ILE A 150 -25.00 -5.05 -5.08
N THR A 151 -25.92 -6.00 -5.11
CA THR A 151 -26.10 -6.99 -4.05
C THR A 151 -25.59 -8.34 -4.53
N LEU A 152 -24.58 -8.88 -3.85
CA LEU A 152 -24.04 -10.20 -4.09
C LEU A 152 -24.66 -11.18 -3.10
N LYS A 153 -25.35 -12.21 -3.61
CA LYS A 153 -25.90 -13.27 -2.77
C LYS A 153 -24.81 -14.30 -2.47
N SER A 154 -24.76 -14.77 -1.23
CA SER A 154 -23.90 -15.88 -0.85
C SER A 154 -24.26 -17.11 -1.68
N PRO A 155 -23.27 -17.92 -2.10
CA PRO A 155 -23.56 -19.15 -2.83
C PRO A 155 -24.35 -20.14 -1.97
N ASN A 156 -25.20 -20.94 -2.63
CA ASN A 156 -26.05 -21.92 -1.95
C ASN A 156 -25.25 -23.01 -1.22
N SER A 157 -24.07 -23.36 -1.74
CA SER A 157 -23.11 -24.23 -1.06
C SER A 157 -22.20 -23.41 -0.16
N PRO A 158 -21.93 -23.87 1.07
CA PRO A 158 -21.07 -23.16 2.00
C PRO A 158 -19.65 -23.03 1.46
N LEU A 159 -19.05 -21.86 1.65
CA LEU A 159 -17.68 -21.58 1.20
C LEU A 159 -16.66 -22.32 2.07
N ALA A 160 -15.81 -23.12 1.44
CA ALA A 160 -14.74 -23.84 2.11
C ALA A 160 -13.52 -22.92 2.30
N LEU A 161 -13.58 -22.01 3.27
CA LEU A 161 -12.53 -21.02 3.54
C LEU A 161 -11.39 -21.55 4.43
N GLY A 162 -11.63 -22.66 5.14
CA GLY A 162 -10.68 -23.28 6.06
C GLY A 162 -10.51 -22.51 7.38
N ALA A 163 -9.69 -23.09 8.27
CA ALA A 163 -9.31 -22.47 9.52
C ALA A 163 -8.25 -21.37 9.31
N PRO A 164 -8.11 -20.40 10.23
CA PRO A 164 -7.02 -19.45 10.21
C PRO A 164 -5.66 -20.14 10.42
N PRO A 165 -4.57 -19.67 9.77
CA PRO A 165 -4.53 -18.64 8.74
C PRO A 165 -5.14 -19.15 7.42
N ARG A 166 -6.08 -18.38 6.85
CA ARG A 166 -6.78 -18.77 5.62
C ARG A 166 -5.85 -18.71 4.42
N LEU A 167 -6.12 -19.57 3.44
CA LEU A 167 -5.44 -19.60 2.14
C LEU A 167 -6.30 -19.05 1.00
N SER A 168 -7.55 -18.68 1.29
CA SER A 168 -8.48 -18.09 0.33
C SER A 168 -9.12 -16.83 0.90
N TYR A 169 -9.20 -15.78 0.08
CA TYR A 169 -9.99 -14.60 0.37
C TYR A 169 -11.47 -14.91 0.16
N PRO A 170 -12.35 -14.55 1.13
CA PRO A 170 -13.79 -14.82 1.02
C PRO A 170 -14.40 -14.24 -0.25
N LEU A 171 -14.07 -12.99 -0.57
CA LEU A 171 -14.61 -12.27 -1.71
C LEU A 171 -13.54 -11.37 -2.34
N VAL A 172 -13.42 -11.45 -3.67
CA VAL A 172 -12.55 -10.56 -4.45
C VAL A 172 -13.35 -9.97 -5.61
N ILE A 173 -13.33 -8.64 -5.74
CA ILE A 173 -14.05 -7.89 -6.77
C ILE A 173 -13.06 -7.15 -7.65
N PHE A 174 -13.23 -7.27 -8.96
CA PHE A 174 -12.46 -6.59 -9.99
C PHE A 174 -13.35 -5.60 -10.73
N LEU A 175 -12.92 -4.34 -10.78
CA LEU A 175 -13.46 -3.33 -11.69
C LEU A 175 -12.43 -3.13 -12.81
N ILE A 176 -12.78 -3.57 -14.01
CA ILE A 176 -11.86 -3.69 -15.15
C ILE A 176 -12.30 -2.69 -16.22
N ARG A 177 -11.46 -1.70 -16.53
CA ARG A 177 -11.76 -0.71 -17.57
C ARG A 177 -11.91 -1.40 -18.91
N LYS A 178 -12.97 -1.05 -19.65
CA LYS A 178 -13.20 -1.48 -21.02
C LYS A 178 -12.46 -0.57 -22.00
N PHE A 179 -11.87 -1.19 -23.01
CA PHE A 179 -11.12 -0.53 -24.07
C PHE A 179 -11.81 -0.69 -25.41
N GLU A 180 -11.68 0.33 -26.23
CA GLU A 180 -11.99 0.25 -27.66
C GLU A 180 -10.72 -0.19 -28.41
N LYS A 181 -10.87 -0.83 -29.58
CA LYS A 181 -9.77 -1.58 -30.24
C LYS A 181 -8.55 -0.72 -30.61
N ASP A 182 -8.71 0.59 -30.71
CA ASP A 182 -7.68 1.54 -31.15
C ASP A 182 -7.28 2.55 -30.04
N GLU A 183 -7.72 2.33 -28.81
CA GLU A 183 -7.45 3.23 -27.69
C GLU A 183 -6.01 3.04 -27.16
N ILE A 184 -5.15 4.04 -27.36
CA ILE A 184 -3.79 4.07 -26.81
C ILE A 184 -3.85 4.68 -25.41
N LEU A 185 -3.54 3.88 -24.39
CA LEU A 185 -3.55 4.33 -23.00
C LEU A 185 -2.21 4.92 -22.61
N HIS A 186 -2.25 6.01 -21.86
CA HIS A 186 -1.06 6.47 -21.15
C HIS A 186 -0.64 5.39 -20.12
N PRO A 187 0.68 5.12 -19.91
CA PRO A 187 1.18 4.07 -19.01
C PRO A 187 0.68 4.18 -17.56
N ASP A 188 0.34 5.38 -17.11
CA ASP A 188 -0.15 5.65 -15.76
C ASP A 188 -1.65 5.45 -15.58
N GLU A 189 -2.40 5.21 -16.66
CA GLU A 189 -3.84 5.02 -16.58
C GLU A 189 -4.20 3.74 -15.84
N THR A 190 -5.13 3.87 -14.90
CA THR A 190 -5.68 2.74 -14.15
C THR A 190 -6.52 1.88 -15.08
N VAL A 191 -6.21 0.58 -15.11
CA VAL A 191 -6.95 -0.42 -15.90
C VAL A 191 -7.76 -1.37 -15.04
N ILE A 192 -7.31 -1.64 -13.80
CA ILE A 192 -8.05 -2.48 -12.85
C ILE A 192 -8.00 -1.87 -11.45
N LEU A 193 -9.14 -1.85 -10.76
CA LEU A 193 -9.23 -1.74 -9.31
C LEU A 193 -9.70 -3.08 -8.73
N VAL A 194 -8.85 -3.70 -7.91
CA VAL A 194 -9.12 -4.96 -7.22
C VAL A 194 -9.47 -4.67 -5.77
N ASN A 195 -10.52 -5.29 -5.25
CA ASN A 195 -11.00 -5.12 -3.89
C ASN A 195 -11.06 -6.50 -3.23
N VAL A 196 -10.26 -6.70 -2.18
CA VAL A 196 -10.24 -7.92 -1.38
C VAL A 196 -11.06 -7.67 -0.13
N VAL A 197 -12.11 -8.46 0.07
CA VAL A 197 -13.08 -8.27 1.15
C VAL A 197 -13.04 -9.47 2.09
N HIS A 198 -12.88 -9.18 3.38
CA HIS A 198 -13.15 -10.12 4.45
C HIS A 198 -14.64 -10.11 4.77
N LEU A 199 -15.18 -11.28 5.04
CA LEU A 199 -16.55 -11.44 5.50
C LEU A 199 -16.54 -12.05 6.90
N ARG A 200 -17.30 -11.43 7.81
CA ARG A 200 -17.55 -11.97 9.14
C ARG A 200 -18.21 -13.33 9.03
N ASP A 201 -17.62 -14.33 9.67
CA ASP A 201 -18.21 -15.66 9.75
C ASP A 201 -17.88 -16.32 11.10
N PRO A 202 -18.46 -17.50 11.42
CA PRO A 202 -18.24 -18.16 12.71
C PRO A 202 -16.78 -18.54 13.00
N VAL A 203 -15.95 -18.73 11.96
CA VAL A 203 -14.55 -19.15 12.09
C VAL A 203 -13.62 -17.94 12.21
N CYS A 204 -13.94 -16.83 11.55
CA CYS A 204 -13.22 -15.56 11.61
C CYS A 204 -14.22 -14.42 11.92
N PRO A 205 -14.46 -14.12 13.21
CA PRO A 205 -15.51 -13.20 13.64
C PRO A 205 -15.17 -11.71 13.45
N LEU A 206 -14.04 -11.40 12.78
CA LEU A 206 -13.68 -10.03 12.44
C LEU A 206 -14.78 -9.37 11.58
N PRO A 207 -15.03 -8.06 11.74
CA PRO A 207 -16.08 -7.38 11.01
C PRO A 207 -15.82 -7.41 9.50
N THR A 208 -16.90 -7.59 8.74
CA THR A 208 -16.89 -7.53 7.28
C THR A 208 -16.28 -6.22 6.82
N SER A 209 -15.18 -6.28 6.06
CA SER A 209 -14.36 -5.11 5.77
C SER A 209 -13.48 -5.33 4.54
N VAL A 210 -13.00 -4.24 3.96
CA VAL A 210 -12.03 -4.29 2.85
C VAL A 210 -10.63 -4.51 3.43
N LEU A 211 -10.02 -5.66 3.14
CA LEU A 211 -8.67 -6.00 3.60
C LEU A 211 -7.59 -5.26 2.82
N ALA A 212 -7.76 -5.20 1.50
CA ALA A 212 -6.79 -4.60 0.60
C ALA A 212 -7.45 -4.14 -0.68
N GLN A 213 -6.88 -3.10 -1.27
CA GLN A 213 -7.19 -2.69 -2.64
C GLN A 213 -5.90 -2.65 -3.44
N TYR A 214 -5.98 -3.11 -4.68
CA TYR A 214 -4.86 -3.06 -5.62
C TYR A 214 -5.26 -2.30 -6.88
N LEU A 215 -4.33 -1.49 -7.35
CA LEU A 215 -4.43 -0.73 -8.57
C LEU A 215 -3.48 -1.35 -9.60
N LYS A 216 -4.02 -1.78 -10.74
CA LYS A 216 -3.21 -2.14 -11.91
C LYS A 216 -3.27 -0.99 -12.91
N GLN A 217 -2.11 -0.54 -13.35
CA GLN A 217 -1.97 0.47 -14.41
C GLN A 217 -1.68 -0.21 -15.76
N SER A 218 -1.89 0.51 -16.86
CA SER A 218 -1.69 0.00 -18.23
C SER A 218 -0.23 -0.39 -18.50
N SER A 219 0.74 0.25 -17.82
CA SER A 219 2.16 -0.13 -17.80
C SER A 219 2.42 -1.53 -17.22
N GLY A 220 1.45 -2.12 -16.53
CA GLY A 220 1.61 -3.36 -15.77
C GLY A 220 2.02 -3.13 -14.32
N GLN A 221 2.28 -1.89 -13.90
CA GLN A 221 2.57 -1.57 -12.50
C GLN A 221 1.39 -1.96 -11.60
N LEU A 222 1.69 -2.68 -10.53
CA LEU A 222 0.73 -3.07 -9.49
C LEU A 222 1.05 -2.29 -8.21
N SER A 223 0.07 -1.54 -7.71
CA SER A 223 0.20 -0.75 -6.49
C SER A 223 -0.86 -1.16 -5.47
N CYS A 224 -0.47 -1.40 -4.22
CA CYS A 224 -1.43 -1.57 -3.13
C CYS A 224 -1.86 -0.19 -2.62
N LEU A 225 -3.17 0.07 -2.58
CA LEU A 225 -3.70 1.33 -2.06
C LEU A 225 -3.64 1.31 -0.53
N LYS A 226 -3.07 2.38 0.02
CA LYS A 226 -2.87 2.56 1.45
C LYS A 226 -3.37 3.95 1.82
N GLN A 227 -4.31 4.01 2.75
CA GLN A 227 -4.79 5.28 3.29
C GLN A 227 -3.68 6.00 4.06
N LEU A 228 -3.73 7.33 4.03
CA LEU A 228 -2.94 8.20 4.89
C LEU A 228 -3.76 8.54 6.14
N TYR A 229 -3.10 8.51 7.30
CA TYR A 229 -3.75 8.81 8.57
C TYR A 229 -3.59 10.30 8.86
N LEU A 230 -4.69 11.04 8.77
CA LEU A 230 -4.72 12.47 9.08
C LEU A 230 -5.02 12.66 10.56
N ALA A 231 -4.31 13.58 11.20
CA ALA A 231 -4.70 14.03 12.53
C ALA A 231 -5.90 14.97 12.40
N THR A 232 -7.08 14.50 12.80
CA THR A 232 -8.25 15.38 12.98
C THR A 232 -8.05 16.13 14.30
N GLY A 233 -7.93 17.46 14.24
CA GLY A 233 -8.05 18.28 15.45
C GLY A 233 -9.52 18.38 15.83
N ASP A 234 -9.86 18.17 17.10
CA ASP A 234 -11.22 18.39 17.60
C ASP A 234 -11.63 19.85 17.34
N PRO A 235 -12.75 20.13 16.65
CA PRO A 235 -13.23 21.49 16.44
C PRO A 235 -13.84 22.13 17.70
N PHE A 236 -13.92 21.43 18.83
CA PHE A 236 -14.67 21.88 20.00
C PHE A 236 -13.77 22.09 21.22
N SER A 237 -13.22 23.29 21.32
CA SER A 237 -12.92 23.90 22.62
C SER A 237 -13.70 25.20 22.76
N SER A 238 -14.98 25.07 23.09
CA SER A 238 -15.70 26.04 23.92
C SER A 238 -16.93 25.36 24.52
N ASP A 239 -16.96 25.40 25.85
CA ASP A 239 -18.07 25.11 26.78
C ASP A 239 -18.44 23.65 27.11
N GLU A 240 -18.10 23.29 28.36
CA GLU A 240 -18.69 22.19 29.12
C GLU A 240 -20.20 22.38 29.28
N THR A 241 -21.02 21.33 29.13
CA THR A 241 -21.72 20.65 30.25
C THR A 241 -22.42 19.35 29.79
N THR A 242 -22.32 18.32 30.64
CA THR A 242 -23.13 17.07 30.75
C THR A 242 -22.99 15.91 29.72
N THR A 243 -22.59 14.76 30.28
CA THR A 243 -22.48 13.36 29.78
C THR A 243 -23.86 12.72 29.46
N PRO A 244 -23.99 11.50 28.82
CA PRO A 244 -23.09 10.34 28.96
C PRO A 244 -22.89 9.35 27.77
N MET A 245 -21.87 8.49 27.96
CA MET A 245 -21.68 7.13 27.40
C MET A 245 -21.73 6.92 25.88
N GLN A 246 -20.58 6.52 25.30
CA GLN A 246 -20.50 5.29 24.48
C GLN A 246 -19.05 4.78 24.31
N THR A 247 -18.85 3.59 24.88
CA THR A 247 -17.92 2.52 24.50
C THR A 247 -16.97 2.79 23.32
N GLY A 248 -15.69 3.01 23.64
CA GLY A 248 -14.58 2.95 22.70
C GLY A 248 -14.32 1.53 22.22
N SER A 249 -14.80 1.24 21.01
CA SER A 249 -14.40 0.08 20.21
C SER A 249 -13.26 0.52 19.29
N LEU A 250 -12.08 -0.09 19.43
CA LEU A 250 -10.94 0.09 18.54
C LEU A 250 -11.23 -0.61 17.20
N SER A 251 -11.99 0.03 16.31
CA SER A 251 -12.19 -0.44 14.94
C SER A 251 -11.15 0.16 14.01
N LEU A 252 -10.22 -0.68 13.57
CA LEU A 252 -9.48 -0.48 12.32
C LEU A 252 -10.49 -0.44 11.16
N ALA A 253 -10.43 0.63 10.37
CA ALA A 253 -11.16 0.86 9.12
C ALA A 253 -12.64 1.23 9.25
N GLU A 254 -12.89 2.50 9.57
CA GLU A 254 -13.96 3.26 8.93
C GLU A 254 -13.31 4.34 8.05
N PRO A 255 -13.44 4.29 6.71
CA PRO A 255 -13.31 5.51 5.94
C PRO A 255 -14.48 6.39 6.38
N VAL A 256 -14.20 7.55 6.95
CA VAL A 256 -15.22 8.56 7.25
C VAL A 256 -15.90 8.92 5.92
N ALA A 257 -16.98 8.23 5.61
CA ALA A 257 -17.90 8.61 4.55
C ALA A 257 -18.74 9.73 5.15
N CYS A 258 -18.22 10.95 5.09
CA CYS A 258 -19.04 12.14 5.25
C CYS A 258 -20.07 12.09 4.12
N ALA A 259 -21.31 11.70 4.45
CA ALA A 259 -22.45 12.00 3.62
C ALA A 259 -22.55 13.53 3.52
N GLY A 260 -22.10 14.06 2.39
CA GLY A 260 -22.06 15.50 2.13
C GLY A 260 -20.91 15.85 1.19
N ASN A 261 -21.19 15.78 -0.12
CA ASN A 261 -20.43 16.38 -1.23
C ASN A 261 -18.97 16.76 -0.94
N GLY A 262 -18.05 15.81 -1.12
CA GLY A 262 -16.62 16.09 -1.14
C GLY A 262 -15.89 14.94 -1.83
N GLY A 263 -15.39 15.18 -3.03
CA GLY A 263 -14.50 14.25 -3.73
C GLY A 263 -13.17 14.05 -2.99
N PRO A 264 -12.25 13.23 -3.52
CA PRO A 264 -10.91 13.08 -2.95
C PRO A 264 -10.27 14.46 -2.78
N ILE A 265 -9.64 14.68 -1.61
CA ILE A 265 -9.09 15.93 -1.03
C ILE A 265 -8.13 16.74 -1.96
N LEU A 266 -7.89 16.29 -3.19
CA LEU A 266 -6.98 16.98 -4.11
C LEU A 266 -7.58 18.17 -4.87
N CYS A 267 -8.91 18.40 -4.85
CA CYS A 267 -9.51 19.58 -5.50
C CYS A 267 -10.86 19.97 -4.85
N SER A 268 -10.90 20.92 -3.91
CA SER A 268 -12.14 21.65 -3.58
C SER A 268 -11.82 23.02 -2.99
N ASP A 269 -12.06 24.06 -3.78
CA ASP A 269 -12.09 25.47 -3.41
C ASP A 269 -13.37 25.78 -2.61
N GLY A 270 -13.40 25.36 -1.34
CA GLY A 270 -14.38 25.81 -0.34
C GLY A 270 -13.67 26.17 0.96
N PRO A 271 -14.30 26.93 1.88
CA PRO A 271 -13.68 27.31 3.15
C PRO A 271 -13.62 26.07 4.06
N GLN A 272 -12.62 25.22 3.82
CA GLN A 272 -12.34 24.06 4.65
C GLN A 272 -11.50 24.53 5.85
N MET A 273 -11.95 24.20 7.05
CA MET A 273 -11.16 24.37 8.27
C MET A 273 -9.84 23.62 8.08
N GLU A 274 -8.74 24.36 7.91
CA GLU A 274 -7.46 23.77 7.57
C GLU A 274 -6.96 22.89 8.71
N GLN A 275 -6.70 21.61 8.43
CA GLN A 275 -6.06 20.73 9.41
C GLN A 275 -4.64 21.26 9.71
N LEU A 276 -4.40 21.60 10.97
CA LEU A 276 -3.16 22.18 11.46
C LEU A 276 -2.21 21.12 12.01
N CYS A 277 -0.92 21.44 12.00
CA CYS A 277 0.13 20.61 12.55
C CYS A 277 -0.04 20.39 14.07
N VAL A 278 -0.01 19.12 14.51
CA VAL A 278 -0.18 18.73 15.94
C VAL A 278 0.93 19.21 16.87
N VAL A 279 2.00 19.81 16.33
CA VAL A 279 3.16 20.26 17.10
C VAL A 279 3.11 21.76 17.32
N CYS A 280 2.77 22.55 16.29
CA CYS A 280 2.72 24.01 16.39
C CYS A 280 1.30 24.57 16.45
N HIS A 281 0.29 23.79 16.07
CA HIS A 281 -1.11 24.22 15.92
C HIS A 281 -1.29 25.53 15.15
N TYR A 282 -0.36 25.81 14.23
CA TYR A 282 -0.29 27.09 13.51
C TYR A 282 -0.23 26.87 12.01
N PHE A 283 0.76 26.09 11.55
CA PHE A 283 0.91 25.81 10.13
C PHE A 283 0.08 24.62 9.65
N PRO A 284 -0.42 24.66 8.41
CA PRO A 284 -1.13 23.55 7.81
C PRO A 284 -0.27 22.29 7.68
N LEU A 285 -0.90 21.12 7.83
CA LEU A 285 -0.28 19.81 7.57
C LEU A 285 0.35 19.75 6.17
N SER A 286 1.59 19.28 6.01
CA SER A 286 2.20 19.23 4.67
C SER A 286 3.02 17.99 4.35
N ARG A 287 3.20 17.09 5.32
CA ARG A 287 4.06 15.91 5.20
C ARG A 287 3.33 14.65 5.58
N ALA A 288 3.37 13.64 4.72
CA ALA A 288 3.06 12.26 5.07
C ALA A 288 4.37 11.55 5.46
N LEU A 289 4.40 11.00 6.67
CA LEU A 289 5.59 10.37 7.24
C LEU A 289 5.60 8.88 6.92
N LEU A 290 6.68 8.37 6.35
CA LEU A 290 6.83 6.95 6.03
C LEU A 290 7.77 6.27 7.03
N PRO A 291 7.50 5.01 7.41
CA PRO A 291 6.49 4.08 6.84
C PRO A 291 5.07 4.25 7.41
N CYS A 292 4.90 5.02 8.48
CA CYS A 292 3.68 4.99 9.30
C CYS A 292 2.45 5.67 8.65
N ARG A 293 2.65 6.38 7.54
CA ARG A 293 1.63 7.08 6.73
C ARG A 293 0.85 8.16 7.49
N HIS A 294 1.36 8.62 8.64
CA HIS A 294 0.74 9.70 9.39
C HIS A 294 1.05 11.04 8.74
N THR A 295 0.01 11.80 8.49
CA THR A 295 0.05 13.19 8.06
C THR A 295 -0.39 14.05 9.25
N CYS A 296 0.58 14.49 10.03
CA CYS A 296 0.33 15.17 11.31
C CYS A 296 1.21 16.43 11.52
N ILE A 297 2.12 16.73 10.59
CA ILE A 297 3.07 17.83 10.76
C ILE A 297 3.24 18.73 9.52
N CYS A 298 3.60 19.98 9.76
CA CYS A 298 4.00 20.96 8.75
C CYS A 298 5.50 20.82 8.39
N ALA A 299 5.93 21.57 7.39
CA ALA A 299 7.31 21.58 6.92
C ALA A 299 8.31 22.09 7.97
N VAL A 300 7.91 23.11 8.75
CA VAL A 300 8.76 23.70 9.80
C VAL A 300 9.01 22.69 10.92
N CYS A 301 7.95 22.06 11.44
CA CYS A 301 8.06 21.08 12.52
C CYS A 301 8.79 19.80 12.09
N PHE A 302 8.61 19.38 10.83
CA PHE A 302 9.32 18.22 10.26
C PHE A 302 10.84 18.34 10.42
N SER A 303 11.42 19.53 10.23
CA SER A 303 12.87 19.73 10.35
C SER A 303 13.45 19.37 11.73
N LYS A 304 12.60 19.39 12.77
CA LYS A 304 12.92 19.21 14.19
C LYS A 304 12.63 17.80 14.72
N LEU A 305 12.12 16.90 13.88
CA LEU A 305 11.63 15.58 14.29
C LEU A 305 12.35 14.44 13.55
N GLU A 306 12.60 13.35 14.26
CA GLU A 306 13.13 12.08 13.70
C GLU A 306 12.12 10.92 13.83
N ARG A 307 11.07 11.11 14.66
CA ARG A 307 10.00 10.13 14.91
C ARG A 307 8.64 10.80 14.73
N CYS A 308 7.64 10.03 14.31
CA CYS A 308 6.27 10.50 14.15
C CYS A 308 5.64 10.87 15.52
N PRO A 309 5.05 12.07 15.69
CA PRO A 309 4.39 12.45 16.95
C PRO A 309 3.21 11.55 17.35
N MET A 310 2.49 10.99 16.38
CA MET A 310 1.29 10.18 16.62
C MET A 310 1.61 8.77 17.09
N CYS A 311 2.55 8.08 16.41
CA CYS A 311 2.82 6.66 16.63
C CYS A 311 4.25 6.35 17.06
N ARG A 312 5.11 7.37 17.19
CA ARG A 312 6.52 7.26 17.60
C ARG A 312 7.42 6.45 16.65
N ALA A 313 6.90 5.97 15.52
CA ALA A 313 7.67 5.29 14.50
C ALA A 313 8.78 6.19 13.92
N PRO A 314 9.98 5.66 13.61
CA PRO A 314 11.05 6.41 12.98
C PRO A 314 10.64 6.89 11.59
N ILE A 315 10.99 8.13 11.26
CA ILE A 315 10.71 8.73 9.95
C ILE A 315 11.85 8.36 9.00
N THR A 316 11.61 7.41 8.10
CA THR A 316 12.64 6.93 7.16
C THR A 316 12.58 7.65 5.81
N SER A 317 11.40 8.13 5.42
CA SER A 317 11.18 8.95 4.23
C SER A 317 9.89 9.75 4.39
N TYR A 318 9.63 10.70 3.49
CA TYR A 318 8.38 11.46 3.48
C TYR A 318 7.99 11.88 2.07
N PHE A 319 6.74 12.27 1.88
CA PHE A 319 6.34 13.03 0.69
C PHE A 319 5.47 14.23 1.08
N CYS A 320 5.40 15.21 0.18
CA CYS A 320 4.61 16.41 0.39
C CYS A 320 3.18 16.18 -0.09
N ILE A 321 2.21 16.45 0.79
CA ILE A 321 0.78 16.35 0.45
C ILE A 321 0.18 17.68 -0.01
N ARG A 322 0.90 18.79 0.19
CA ARG A 322 0.55 20.13 -0.31
C ARG A 322 1.81 20.96 -0.59
N SER A 323 1.65 22.00 -1.38
CA SER A 323 2.66 23.03 -1.61
C SER A 323 3.00 23.77 -0.32
N GLU A 324 4.21 24.34 -0.26
CA GLU A 324 4.76 25.04 0.91
C GLU A 324 4.59 26.56 0.81
N GLU A 325 3.62 27.03 0.03
CA GLU A 325 3.36 28.46 -0.24
C GLU A 325 2.95 29.23 1.02
N TYR A 326 2.48 28.53 2.07
CA TYR A 326 2.13 29.11 3.36
C TYR A 326 3.35 29.50 4.21
N LEU A 327 4.57 29.12 3.81
CA LEU A 327 5.78 29.44 4.56
C LEU A 327 6.26 30.86 4.22
N PRO A 328 6.60 31.68 5.23
CA PRO A 328 7.29 32.94 4.98
C PRO A 328 8.65 32.67 4.30
N PRO A 329 9.13 33.58 3.41
CA PRO A 329 10.37 33.40 2.64
C PRO A 329 11.64 33.23 3.48
N ASN A 330 11.59 33.45 4.81
CA ASN A 330 12.75 33.39 5.71
C ASN A 330 12.92 32.03 6.44
N HIS A 331 12.14 31.00 6.14
CA HIS A 331 12.20 29.70 6.85
C HIS A 331 12.90 28.56 6.07
N THR A 332 13.50 28.84 4.92
CA THR A 332 14.27 27.90 4.09
C THR A 332 15.71 27.68 4.56
N GLU A 333 16.04 27.99 5.81
CA GLU A 333 17.40 27.80 6.32
C GLU A 333 17.71 26.33 6.62
N SER A 334 18.75 25.86 5.93
CA SER A 334 19.48 24.64 6.18
C SER A 334 19.84 24.51 7.67
N ARG A 335 19.61 23.31 8.21
CA ARG A 335 19.83 22.94 9.62
C ARG A 335 21.18 23.46 10.17
N PRO A 336 21.20 24.17 11.32
CA PRO A 336 22.41 24.24 12.13
C PRO A 336 22.63 22.90 12.84
N ALA A 337 23.84 22.37 12.73
CA ALA A 337 24.26 21.13 13.37
C ALA A 337 24.22 21.29 14.91
N LYS A 338 23.34 20.52 15.57
CA LYS A 338 23.37 20.35 17.03
C LYS A 338 23.88 18.96 17.40
N THR A 339 24.75 18.96 18.40
CA THR A 339 25.70 17.92 18.83
C THR A 339 25.07 16.73 19.57
N LYS A 340 25.69 15.56 19.32
CA LYS A 340 25.76 14.27 20.04
C LYS A 340 24.63 13.87 21.03
N GLY A 341 23.96 12.77 20.68
CA GLY A 341 23.36 11.81 21.62
C GLY A 341 23.64 10.39 21.13
N ASN A 342 24.11 9.50 22.01
CA ASN A 342 24.43 8.11 21.71
C ASN A 342 23.21 7.38 21.13
N VAL A 343 23.30 6.93 19.88
CA VAL A 343 22.31 6.01 19.30
C VAL A 343 22.55 4.63 19.91
N HIS A 344 21.65 4.20 20.78
CA HIS A 344 21.77 2.93 21.50
C HIS A 344 21.50 1.79 20.50
N TRP A 345 22.48 0.91 20.30
CA TRP A 345 22.40 -0.27 19.42
C TRP A 345 21.19 -1.17 19.67
N LEU A 346 20.60 -1.10 20.88
CA LEU A 346 19.35 -1.78 21.22
C LEU A 346 18.15 -1.24 20.43
N ASP A 347 18.09 0.05 20.11
CA ASP A 347 17.00 0.63 19.30
C ASP A 347 17.05 0.07 17.87
N ALA A 348 18.26 -0.04 17.30
CA ALA A 348 18.47 -0.61 15.97
C ALA A 348 18.17 -2.11 15.90
N LEU A 349 18.36 -2.85 17.01
CA LEU A 349 18.01 -4.26 17.12
C LEU A 349 16.49 -4.45 17.29
N ASN A 350 15.85 -3.59 18.08
CA ASN A 350 14.41 -3.57 18.27
C ASN A 350 13.67 -3.25 16.96
N ASP A 351 14.19 -2.32 16.17
CA ASP A 351 13.64 -1.99 14.85
C ASP A 351 13.74 -3.18 13.88
N ARG A 352 14.83 -3.95 13.91
CA ARG A 352 15.00 -5.17 13.10
C ARG A 352 14.10 -6.32 13.52
N LEU A 353 13.86 -6.50 14.81
CA LEU A 353 12.92 -7.50 15.32
C LEU A 353 11.47 -7.15 14.98
N THR A 354 11.13 -5.87 15.01
CA THR A 354 9.80 -5.38 14.64
C THR A 354 9.54 -5.54 13.13
N ASP A 355 10.55 -5.29 12.29
CA ASP A 355 10.49 -5.54 10.84
C ASP A 355 10.38 -7.05 10.51
N PHE A 356 11.02 -7.92 11.29
CA PHE A 356 10.97 -9.38 11.11
C PHE A 356 9.61 -10.00 11.48
N LEU A 357 8.91 -9.41 12.46
CA LEU A 357 7.64 -9.94 12.98
C LEU A 357 6.40 -9.50 12.18
N GLY A 358 6.56 -8.70 11.11
CA GLY A 358 5.47 -8.38 10.19
C GLY A 358 4.35 -7.51 10.76
N PHE A 359 4.57 -6.87 11.92
CA PHE A 359 3.68 -5.84 12.45
C PHE A 359 3.95 -4.50 11.72
N ARG A 360 3.46 -4.32 10.49
CA ARG A 360 3.55 -3.02 9.80
C ARG A 360 2.31 -2.65 8.97
#